data_AF-A0A1G2H001-F1
#
_entry.id   AF-A0A1G2H001-F1
#
_cell.length_a   1.000
_cell.length_b   1.000
_cell.length_c   1.000
_cell.angle_alpha   90.00
_cell.angle_beta   90.00
_cell.angle_gamma   90.00
#
_symmetry.space_group_name_H-M   'P 1'
#
loop_
_entity.id
_entity.type
_entity.pdbx_description
1 polymer ?
#
loop_
_entity_poly.entity_id
_entity_poly.type
_entity_poly.pdbx_seq_one_letter_code
_entity_poly.pdbx_strand_id
1 'polypeptide(L)'
;MAEAPKTQKTQTPPPSPQKRSGPDQGDEFDLVIIILIIIFLVLSFSGAVVESSYNIARIPFIYNTILVLKVISGSVGVLSLIGIGYVVSHLRPYRIHHGESDNSFAYETALPETKSHAYAYEWNALKNRLEMASDADAALIIIDADALADRILQEAGLPGETMGDRLIALGEQKFKNIDDFWMAHKVRNQIAHGGTGGVTYSDALYALERYERAFKELDVI
;
A
#
# COMPACT_ATOMS: atom_id res chain seq x y z
N MET A 1 17.33 52.00 -43.22
CA MET A 1 16.50 51.30 -42.22
C MET A 1 16.42 49.84 -42.64
N ALA A 2 17.19 48.97 -41.99
CA ALA A 2 17.15 47.53 -42.22
C ALA A 2 16.64 46.87 -40.92
N GLU A 3 15.56 46.11 -41.05
CA GLU A 3 14.81 45.49 -39.96
C GLU A 3 15.50 44.18 -39.52
N ALA A 4 15.70 44.00 -38.22
CA ALA A 4 16.38 42.83 -37.66
C ALA A 4 15.46 41.59 -37.63
N PRO A 5 15.97 40.37 -37.84
CA PRO A 5 15.15 39.17 -37.88
C PRO A 5 14.76 38.72 -36.45
N LYS A 6 13.47 38.41 -36.26
CA LYS A 6 12.92 37.88 -35.01
C LYS A 6 13.38 36.43 -34.79
N THR A 7 13.96 36.16 -33.63
CA THR A 7 14.36 34.82 -33.17
C THR A 7 13.13 33.98 -32.78
N GLN A 8 12.97 32.83 -33.43
CA GLN A 8 11.94 31.82 -33.13
C GLN A 8 12.42 30.95 -31.96
N LYS A 9 11.66 30.90 -30.86
CA LYS A 9 11.93 30.01 -29.72
C LYS A 9 11.64 28.56 -30.11
N THR A 10 12.66 27.71 -30.08
CA THR A 10 12.57 26.26 -30.24
C THR A 10 11.79 25.66 -29.07
N GLN A 11 10.62 25.07 -29.32
CA GLN A 11 9.90 24.24 -28.36
C GLN A 11 10.48 22.82 -28.40
N THR A 12 10.96 22.34 -27.26
CA THR A 12 11.36 20.94 -27.08
C THR A 12 10.15 20.03 -27.02
N PRO A 13 10.17 18.85 -27.66
CA PRO A 13 9.06 17.90 -27.64
C PRO A 13 8.85 17.31 -26.24
N PRO A 14 7.60 16.97 -25.86
CA PRO A 14 7.28 16.41 -24.56
C PRO A 14 7.90 15.01 -24.38
N PRO A 15 8.34 14.66 -23.17
CA PRO A 15 8.95 13.35 -22.90
C PRO A 15 7.93 12.22 -23.06
N SER A 16 8.40 11.11 -23.62
CA SER A 16 7.60 9.90 -23.87
C SER A 16 7.00 9.33 -22.56
N PRO A 17 5.80 8.73 -22.60
CA PRO A 17 5.16 8.16 -21.41
C PRO A 17 6.03 7.04 -20.83
N GLN A 18 6.46 7.18 -19.57
CA GLN A 18 7.13 6.11 -18.85
C GLN A 18 6.16 4.94 -18.63
N LYS A 19 6.57 3.76 -19.11
CA LYS A 19 5.83 2.50 -18.98
C LYS A 19 5.69 2.18 -17.49
N ARG A 20 4.45 2.24 -16.95
CA ARG A 20 4.14 1.85 -15.57
C ARG A 20 4.62 0.43 -15.34
N SER A 21 5.62 0.24 -14.47
CA SER A 21 5.98 -1.08 -13.95
C SER A 21 4.79 -1.56 -13.12
N GLY A 22 4.29 -2.76 -13.45
CA GLY A 22 3.23 -3.42 -12.69
C GLY A 22 3.65 -3.70 -11.24
N PRO A 23 2.77 -4.30 -10.43
CA PRO A 23 3.13 -4.76 -9.09
C PRO A 23 4.44 -5.55 -9.15
N ASP A 24 5.33 -5.25 -8.20
CA ASP A 24 6.68 -5.81 -8.15
C ASP A 24 6.56 -7.32 -7.96
N GLN A 25 6.72 -8.09 -9.03
CA GLN A 25 6.47 -9.54 -9.02
C GLN A 25 7.22 -10.26 -7.88
N GLY A 26 8.30 -9.65 -7.35
CA GLY A 26 9.03 -10.13 -6.19
C GLY A 26 8.17 -10.37 -4.94
N ASP A 27 7.16 -9.53 -4.67
CA ASP A 27 6.32 -9.66 -3.47
C ASP A 27 5.37 -10.88 -3.55
N GLU A 28 4.79 -11.13 -4.72
CA GLU A 28 4.01 -12.33 -5.01
C GLU A 28 4.88 -13.59 -4.96
N PHE A 29 6.12 -13.52 -5.47
CA PHE A 29 7.06 -14.64 -5.39
C PHE A 29 7.48 -14.94 -3.95
N ASP A 30 7.73 -13.93 -3.12
CA ASP A 30 8.09 -14.11 -1.72
C ASP A 30 6.95 -14.76 -0.92
N LEU A 31 5.71 -14.34 -1.15
CA LEU A 31 4.54 -14.95 -0.52
C LEU A 31 4.35 -16.41 -0.97
N VAL A 32 4.53 -16.69 -2.26
CA VAL A 32 4.44 -18.05 -2.80
C VAL A 32 5.55 -18.94 -2.22
N ILE A 33 6.78 -18.44 -2.09
CA ILE A 33 7.90 -19.16 -1.49
C ILE A 33 7.61 -19.49 -0.02
N ILE A 34 7.08 -18.54 0.76
CA ILE A 34 6.71 -18.76 2.16
C ILE A 34 5.62 -19.84 2.27
N ILE A 35 4.59 -19.80 1.41
CA ILE A 35 3.53 -20.81 1.38
C ILE A 35 4.11 -22.19 1.03
N LEU A 36 5.00 -22.27 0.05
CA LEU A 36 5.66 -23.52 -0.34
C LEU A 36 6.54 -24.09 0.78
N ILE A 37 7.25 -23.24 1.53
CA ILE A 37 8.03 -23.64 2.71
C ILE A 37 7.12 -24.19 3.81
N ILE A 38 5.99 -23.53 4.09
CA ILE A 38 5.01 -23.99 5.08
C ILE A 38 4.43 -25.36 4.66
N ILE A 39 4.03 -25.50 3.39
CA ILE A 39 3.52 -26.78 2.85
C ILE A 39 4.59 -27.87 2.98
N PHE A 40 5.83 -27.58 2.61
CA PHE A 40 6.94 -28.53 2.73
C PHE A 40 7.21 -28.93 4.18
N LEU A 41 7.16 -27.99 5.13
CA LEU A 41 7.32 -28.29 6.56
C LEU A 41 6.17 -29.14 7.09
N VAL A 42 4.92 -28.85 6.69
CA VAL A 42 3.73 -29.63 7.08
C VAL A 42 3.80 -31.05 6.50
N LEU A 43 4.22 -31.20 5.24
CA LEU A 43 4.37 -32.50 4.58
C LEU A 43 5.54 -33.30 5.17
N SER A 44 6.68 -32.65 5.44
CA SER A 44 7.85 -33.28 6.07
C SER A 44 7.56 -33.71 7.51
N PHE A 45 6.83 -32.89 8.27
CA PHE A 45 6.36 -33.25 9.60
C PHE A 45 5.37 -34.43 9.56
N SER A 46 4.47 -34.43 8.57
CA SER A 46 3.55 -35.55 8.34
C SER A 46 4.28 -36.84 7.96
N GLY A 47 5.32 -36.75 7.11
CA GLY A 47 6.17 -37.87 6.72
C GLY A 47 6.99 -38.44 7.87
N ALA A 48 7.60 -37.58 8.69
CA ALA A 48 8.38 -37.99 9.88
C ALA A 48 7.50 -38.72 10.92
N VAL A 49 6.24 -38.28 11.09
CA VAL A 49 5.25 -38.98 11.94
C VAL A 49 4.86 -40.34 11.35
N VAL A 50 4.84 -40.48 10.02
CA VAL A 50 4.55 -41.74 9.32
C VAL A 50 5.73 -42.73 9.38
N GLU A 51 6.97 -42.27 9.23
CA GLU A 51 8.15 -43.15 9.37
C GLU A 51 8.39 -43.57 10.82
N SER A 52 8.19 -42.68 11.80
CA SER A 52 8.26 -43.02 13.23
C SER A 52 7.20 -44.04 13.66
N SER A 53 6.08 -44.13 12.94
CA SER A 53 5.02 -45.09 13.21
C SER A 53 5.27 -46.50 12.65
N TYR A 54 6.31 -46.73 11.84
CA TYR A 54 6.54 -48.08 11.29
C TYR A 54 7.10 -49.09 12.31
N ASN A 55 7.82 -48.64 13.34
CA ASN A 55 8.37 -49.51 14.39
C ASN A 55 7.59 -49.48 15.73
N ILE A 56 6.75 -48.47 15.95
CA ILE A 56 5.96 -48.29 17.18
C ILE A 56 4.50 -48.80 17.02
N ALA A 57 4.01 -48.99 15.79
CA ALA A 57 2.63 -49.43 15.51
C ALA A 57 2.31 -50.91 15.79
N ARG A 58 3.19 -51.67 16.44
CA ARG A 58 2.87 -53.05 16.89
C ARG A 58 2.06 -53.10 18.18
N ILE A 59 1.89 -51.97 18.87
CA ILE A 59 1.05 -51.87 20.08
C ILE A 59 -0.30 -51.26 19.67
N PRO A 60 -1.41 -52.04 19.68
CA PRO A 60 -2.73 -51.56 19.24
C PRO A 60 -3.20 -50.28 19.97
N PHE A 61 -2.79 -50.13 21.24
CA PHE A 61 -3.07 -48.94 22.04
C PHE A 61 -2.46 -47.65 21.45
N ILE A 62 -1.21 -47.71 20.97
CA ILE A 62 -0.52 -46.54 20.42
C ILE A 62 -1.09 -46.18 19.05
N TYR A 63 -1.41 -47.17 18.23
CA TYR A 63 -2.04 -46.96 16.91
C TYR A 63 -3.38 -46.22 17.04
N ASN A 64 -4.27 -46.70 17.92
CA ASN A 64 -5.58 -46.05 18.15
C ASN A 64 -5.42 -44.64 18.71
N THR A 65 -4.44 -44.41 19.59
CA THR A 65 -4.15 -43.08 20.14
C THR A 65 -3.70 -42.10 19.05
N ILE A 66 -2.77 -42.51 18.18
CA ILE A 66 -2.29 -41.68 17.06
C ILE A 66 -3.44 -41.41 16.06
N LEU A 67 -4.28 -42.40 15.77
CA LEU A 67 -5.44 -42.24 14.90
C LEU A 67 -6.42 -41.19 15.44
N VAL A 68 -6.75 -41.26 16.74
CA VAL A 68 -7.64 -40.28 17.40
C VAL A 68 -7.05 -38.87 17.32
N LEU A 69 -5.75 -38.71 17.60
CA LEU A 69 -5.09 -37.40 17.52
C LEU A 69 -5.12 -36.80 16.11
N LYS A 70 -4.95 -37.62 15.06
CA LYS A 70 -5.05 -37.19 13.65
C LYS A 70 -6.47 -36.75 13.28
N VAL A 71 -7.49 -37.45 13.77
CA VAL A 71 -8.89 -37.08 13.53
C VAL A 71 -9.21 -35.76 14.22
N ILE A 72 -8.75 -35.58 15.47
CA ILE A 72 -8.96 -34.33 16.22
C ILE A 72 -8.25 -33.17 15.51
N SER A 73 -6.96 -33.31 15.16
CA SER A 73 -6.22 -32.23 14.51
C SER A 73 -6.80 -31.85 13.14
N GLY A 74 -7.21 -32.83 12.34
CA GLY A 74 -7.92 -32.60 11.08
C GLY A 74 -9.24 -31.85 11.28
N SER A 75 -10.01 -32.22 12.29
CA SER A 75 -11.28 -31.56 12.62
C SER A 75 -11.08 -30.10 13.07
N VAL A 76 -10.09 -29.84 13.92
CA VAL A 76 -9.71 -28.48 14.34
C VAL A 76 -9.28 -27.65 13.12
N GLY A 77 -8.50 -28.23 12.20
CA GLY A 77 -8.11 -27.56 10.96
C GLY A 77 -9.30 -27.14 10.10
N VAL A 78 -10.26 -28.03 9.88
CA VAL A 78 -11.49 -27.73 9.13
C VAL A 78 -12.31 -26.62 9.79
N LEU A 79 -12.49 -26.68 11.12
CA LEU A 79 -13.20 -25.65 11.87
C LEU A 79 -12.51 -24.29 11.78
N SER A 80 -11.18 -24.25 11.86
CA SER A 80 -10.41 -23.02 11.68
C SER A 80 -10.57 -22.44 10.27
N LEU A 81 -10.57 -23.27 9.23
CA LEU A 81 -10.79 -22.81 7.85
C LEU A 81 -12.21 -22.25 7.65
N ILE A 82 -13.22 -22.91 8.23
CA ILE A 82 -14.60 -22.41 8.24
C ILE A 82 -14.67 -21.08 9.01
N GLY A 83 -14.01 -20.98 10.15
CA GLY A 83 -13.94 -19.76 10.95
C GLY A 83 -13.25 -18.61 10.21
N ILE A 84 -12.12 -18.86 9.56
CA ILE A 84 -11.42 -17.88 8.71
C ILE A 84 -12.31 -17.47 7.55
N GLY A 85 -12.94 -18.42 6.86
CA GLY A 85 -13.88 -18.14 5.77
C GLY A 85 -15.06 -17.30 6.24
N TYR A 86 -15.63 -17.62 7.41
CA TYR A 86 -16.69 -16.85 8.05
C TYR A 86 -16.22 -15.42 8.35
N VAL A 87 -15.10 -15.26 9.06
CA VAL A 87 -14.52 -13.95 9.40
C VAL A 87 -14.23 -13.14 8.14
N VAL A 88 -13.61 -13.73 7.12
CA VAL A 88 -13.37 -13.06 5.83
C VAL A 88 -14.71 -12.68 5.17
N SER A 89 -15.71 -13.55 5.18
CA SER A 89 -17.02 -13.27 4.57
C SER A 89 -17.86 -12.24 5.33
N HIS A 90 -17.69 -12.12 6.66
CA HIS A 90 -18.44 -11.19 7.52
C HIS A 90 -17.69 -9.87 7.76
N LEU A 91 -16.36 -9.86 7.66
CA LEU A 91 -15.57 -8.63 7.68
C LEU A 91 -15.45 -7.99 6.30
N ARG A 92 -15.60 -8.76 5.20
CA ARG A 92 -15.68 -8.20 3.84
C ARG A 92 -16.81 -7.18 3.64
N PRO A 93 -18.05 -7.39 4.13
CA PRO A 93 -19.10 -6.39 4.03
C PRO A 93 -18.91 -5.21 4.98
N TYR A 94 -18.03 -5.32 5.99
CA TYR A 94 -17.57 -4.14 6.75
C TYR A 94 -16.49 -3.35 5.99
N ARG A 95 -15.71 -4.04 5.15
CA ARG A 95 -14.75 -3.44 4.20
C ARG A 95 -15.42 -2.88 2.93
N ILE A 96 -16.64 -3.33 2.60
CA ILE A 96 -17.40 -2.96 1.40
C ILE A 96 -18.90 -3.00 1.75
N HIS A 97 -19.46 -1.86 2.17
CA HIS A 97 -20.88 -1.48 2.44
C HIS A 97 -21.03 -0.89 3.87
N HIS A 98 -20.97 0.42 4.09
CA HIS A 98 -21.99 1.37 3.66
C HIS A 98 -21.35 2.74 3.40
N GLY A 99 -21.05 2.96 2.13
CA GLY A 99 -21.06 4.26 1.51
C GLY A 99 -22.02 4.22 0.34
N GLU A 100 -23.28 3.83 0.56
CA GLU A 100 -24.40 4.43 -0.20
C GLU A 100 -24.53 5.89 0.28
N SER A 101 -23.41 6.61 0.20
CA SER A 101 -23.35 8.06 0.12
C SER A 101 -23.50 8.26 -1.36
N ASP A 102 -24.58 8.90 -1.77
CA ASP A 102 -24.81 9.40 -3.12
C ASP A 102 -23.49 9.54 -3.89
N ASN A 103 -23.40 8.91 -5.07
CA ASN A 103 -22.28 9.05 -6.02
C ASN A 103 -22.18 10.48 -6.59
N SER A 104 -22.40 11.48 -5.75
CA SER A 104 -22.22 12.91 -5.93
C SER A 104 -21.38 13.48 -4.79
N PHE A 105 -20.40 12.76 -4.23
CA PHE A 105 -19.23 13.46 -3.72
C PHE A 105 -18.34 13.78 -4.90
N ALA A 106 -18.81 14.77 -5.67
CA ALA A 106 -18.02 15.36 -6.71
C ALA A 106 -16.80 16.00 -6.04
N TYR A 107 -15.63 15.80 -6.63
CA TYR A 107 -14.44 16.64 -6.45
C TYR A 107 -14.73 18.17 -6.62
N GLU A 108 -15.96 18.51 -7.01
CA GLU A 108 -16.47 19.81 -7.35
C GLU A 108 -16.85 20.68 -6.15
N THR A 109 -16.82 20.15 -4.92
CA THR A 109 -16.70 21.02 -3.75
C THR A 109 -15.23 21.11 -3.40
N ALA A 110 -14.52 22.03 -4.08
CA ALA A 110 -13.18 22.43 -3.67
C ALA A 110 -13.15 22.56 -2.14
N LEU A 111 -12.18 21.91 -1.48
CA LEU A 111 -11.98 22.04 -0.05
C LEU A 111 -12.06 23.54 0.29
N PRO A 112 -12.78 23.93 1.36
CA PRO A 112 -12.99 25.35 1.66
C PRO A 112 -11.66 26.09 1.56
N GLU A 113 -11.63 27.22 0.85
CA GLU A 113 -10.42 27.95 0.45
C GLU A 113 -9.42 28.16 1.61
N THR A 114 -9.96 28.34 2.82
CA THR A 114 -9.21 28.45 4.08
C THR A 114 -8.36 27.21 4.41
N LYS A 115 -8.84 26.00 4.11
CA LYS A 115 -8.09 24.74 4.27
C LYS A 115 -7.07 24.53 3.17
N SER A 116 -7.38 24.89 1.92
CA SER A 116 -6.42 24.83 0.81
C SER A 116 -5.17 25.68 1.12
N HIS A 117 -5.35 26.89 1.66
CA HIS A 117 -4.21 27.70 2.11
C HIS A 117 -3.39 27.07 3.24
N ALA A 118 -4.03 26.37 4.18
CA ALA A 118 -3.32 25.67 5.25
C ALA A 118 -2.50 24.49 4.71
N TYR A 119 -3.05 23.68 3.81
CA TYR A 119 -2.34 22.58 3.17
C TYR A 119 -1.19 23.07 2.31
N ALA A 120 -1.39 24.13 1.52
CA ALA A 120 -0.31 24.76 0.76
C ALA A 120 0.82 25.27 1.67
N TYR A 121 0.50 25.83 2.83
CA TYR A 121 1.50 26.25 3.81
C TYR A 121 2.27 25.08 4.39
N GLU A 122 1.58 24.03 4.89
CA GLU A 122 2.22 22.81 5.41
C GLU A 122 3.07 22.12 4.33
N TRP A 123 2.58 22.07 3.10
CA TRP A 123 3.30 21.49 1.96
C TRP A 123 4.58 22.26 1.62
N ASN A 124 4.51 23.60 1.57
CA ASN A 124 5.69 24.41 1.34
C ASN A 124 6.71 24.30 2.48
N ALA A 125 6.25 24.14 3.73
CA ALA A 125 7.15 23.88 4.85
C ALA A 125 7.90 22.56 4.69
N LEU A 126 7.24 21.50 4.20
CA LEU A 126 7.89 20.21 3.90
C LEU A 126 8.93 20.32 2.78
N LYS A 127 8.61 21.04 1.70
CA LYS A 127 9.58 21.29 0.61
C LYS A 127 10.81 22.06 1.09
N ASN A 128 10.61 23.14 1.86
CA ASN A 128 11.71 23.91 2.43
C ASN A 128 12.55 23.06 3.39
N ARG A 129 11.91 22.17 4.16
CA ARG A 129 12.63 21.24 5.04
C ARG A 129 13.50 20.28 4.24
N LEU A 130 13.00 19.77 3.10
CA LEU A 130 13.80 18.95 2.20
C LEU A 130 14.99 19.72 1.62
N GLU A 131 14.81 20.97 1.17
CA GLU A 131 15.93 21.76 0.61
C GLU A 131 17.10 21.95 1.60
N MET A 132 16.83 21.93 2.90
CA MET A 132 17.83 22.07 3.97
C MET A 132 18.20 20.74 4.64
N ALA A 133 17.61 19.63 4.19
CA ALA A 133 17.71 18.32 4.83
C ALA A 133 19.05 17.62 4.60
N SER A 134 19.46 16.83 5.58
CA SER A 134 20.43 15.75 5.38
C SER A 134 19.71 14.44 5.00
N ASP A 135 20.45 13.43 4.54
CA ASP A 135 19.88 12.10 4.26
C ASP A 135 19.17 11.50 5.50
N ALA A 136 19.60 11.85 6.71
CA ALA A 136 18.98 11.39 7.95
C ALA A 136 17.55 11.93 8.14
N ASP A 137 17.22 13.07 7.52
CA ASP A 137 15.91 13.73 7.64
C ASP A 137 14.93 13.26 6.55
N ALA A 138 15.44 12.64 5.46
CA ALA A 138 14.68 12.24 4.29
C ALA A 138 13.51 11.32 4.64
N ALA A 139 13.76 10.31 5.47
CA ALA A 139 12.72 9.37 5.90
C ALA A 139 11.58 10.07 6.65
N LEU A 140 11.91 10.99 7.56
CA LEU A 140 10.91 11.71 8.35
C LEU A 140 10.09 12.66 7.48
N ILE A 141 10.70 13.30 6.48
CA ILE A 141 10.01 14.15 5.51
C ILE A 141 8.98 13.35 4.71
N ILE A 142 9.31 12.13 4.28
CA ILE A 142 8.37 11.25 3.57
C ILE A 142 7.20 10.84 4.47
N ILE A 143 7.47 10.50 5.73
CA ILE A 143 6.43 10.14 6.70
C ILE A 143 5.46 11.31 6.92
N ASP A 144 5.98 12.52 7.11
CA ASP A 144 5.14 13.70 7.33
C ASP A 144 4.33 14.08 6.08
N ALA A 145 4.92 13.93 4.88
CA ALA A 145 4.23 14.15 3.62
C ALA A 145 3.07 13.15 3.42
N ASP A 146 3.28 11.88 3.73
CA ASP A 146 2.24 10.84 3.69
C ASP A 146 1.13 11.11 4.72
N ALA A 147 1.47 11.58 5.92
CA ALA A 147 0.49 11.96 6.94
C ALA A 147 -0.35 13.17 6.52
N LEU A 148 0.25 14.17 5.85
CA LEU A 148 -0.48 15.29 5.26
C LEU A 148 -1.43 14.82 4.16
N ALA A 149 -0.95 13.97 3.25
CA ALA A 149 -1.78 13.37 2.21
C ALA A 149 -2.99 12.65 2.80
N ASP A 150 -2.76 11.80 3.78
CA ASP A 150 -3.81 11.03 4.44
C ASP A 150 -4.86 11.94 5.10
N ARG A 151 -4.42 13.00 5.77
CA ARG A 151 -5.33 14.00 6.37
C ARG A 151 -6.17 14.71 5.31
N ILE A 152 -5.57 15.13 4.20
CA ILE A 152 -6.29 15.75 3.07
C ILE A 152 -7.38 14.81 2.56
N LEU A 153 -7.07 13.53 2.36
CA LEU A 153 -8.04 12.55 1.87
C LEU A 153 -9.16 12.28 2.89
N GLN A 154 -8.85 12.22 4.17
CA GLN A 154 -9.84 12.09 5.24
C GLN A 154 -10.78 13.31 5.30
N GLU A 155 -10.22 14.52 5.23
CA GLU A 155 -11.00 15.76 5.27
C GLU A 155 -11.79 16.02 3.98
N ALA A 156 -11.36 15.44 2.86
CA ALA A 156 -12.13 15.32 1.64
C ALA A 156 -13.25 14.26 1.73
N GLY A 157 -13.43 13.59 2.87
CA GLY A 157 -14.55 12.66 3.09
C GLY A 157 -14.38 11.29 2.41
N LEU A 158 -13.16 10.93 1.99
CA LEU A 158 -12.93 9.61 1.40
C LEU A 158 -13.05 8.51 2.46
N PRO A 159 -13.87 7.47 2.20
CA PRO A 159 -14.06 6.38 3.14
C PRO A 159 -12.82 5.49 3.24
N GLY A 160 -12.69 4.79 4.37
CA GLY A 160 -11.63 3.83 4.61
C GLY A 160 -10.92 4.04 5.95
N GLU A 161 -10.42 2.96 6.56
CA GLU A 161 -9.67 3.03 7.82
C GLU A 161 -8.21 3.41 7.55
N THR A 162 -7.65 2.88 6.46
CA THR A 162 -6.24 3.08 6.09
C THR A 162 -6.09 4.06 4.93
N MET A 163 -4.87 4.60 4.77
CA MET A 163 -4.48 5.38 3.58
C MET A 163 -4.74 4.58 2.29
N GLY A 164 -4.43 3.28 2.29
CA GLY A 164 -4.67 2.41 1.14
C GLY A 164 -6.15 2.31 0.75
N ASP A 165 -7.05 2.19 1.74
CA ASP A 165 -8.50 2.15 1.49
C ASP A 165 -8.98 3.48 0.88
N ARG A 166 -8.48 4.61 1.40
CA ARG A 166 -8.80 5.95 0.88
C ARG A 166 -8.28 6.16 -0.55
N LEU A 167 -7.10 5.63 -0.88
CA LEU A 167 -6.57 5.66 -2.25
C LEU A 167 -7.39 4.80 -3.22
N ILE A 168 -7.90 3.64 -2.79
CA ILE A 168 -8.82 2.84 -3.60
C ILE A 168 -10.08 3.66 -3.89
N ALA A 169 -10.70 4.24 -2.86
CA ALA A 169 -11.89 5.08 -3.01
C ALA A 169 -11.65 6.29 -3.93
N LEU A 170 -10.50 6.97 -3.81
CA LEU A 170 -10.14 8.09 -4.68
C LEU A 170 -10.00 7.65 -6.15
N GLY A 171 -9.44 6.47 -6.41
CA GLY A 171 -9.30 5.92 -7.76
C GLY A 171 -10.65 5.66 -8.45
N GLU A 172 -11.67 5.29 -7.68
CA GLU A 172 -13.04 5.10 -8.19
C GLU A 172 -13.68 6.43 -8.65
N GLN A 173 -13.21 7.57 -8.14
CA GLN A 173 -13.68 8.91 -8.51
C GLN A 173 -13.04 9.48 -9.79
N LYS A 174 -12.38 8.65 -10.61
CA LYS A 174 -11.69 9.04 -11.87
C LYS A 174 -10.54 10.04 -11.68
N PHE A 175 -9.91 10.05 -10.51
CA PHE A 175 -8.70 10.82 -10.25
C PHE A 175 -7.54 10.33 -11.16
N LYS A 176 -6.91 11.24 -11.91
CA LYS A 176 -5.97 10.86 -12.98
C LYS A 176 -4.60 10.48 -12.43
N ASN A 177 -4.12 11.19 -11.41
CA ASN A 177 -2.80 11.00 -10.81
C ASN A 177 -2.84 10.06 -9.59
N ILE A 178 -3.77 9.11 -9.52
CA ILE A 178 -3.86 8.18 -8.38
C ILE A 178 -2.57 7.36 -8.20
N ASP A 179 -1.91 7.03 -9.31
CA ASP A 179 -0.64 6.34 -9.31
C ASP A 179 0.47 7.13 -8.60
N ASP A 180 0.46 8.45 -8.69
CA ASP A 180 1.46 9.26 -8.00
C ASP A 180 1.30 9.13 -6.47
N PHE A 181 0.06 9.14 -5.96
CA PHE A 181 -0.20 8.83 -4.55
C PHE A 181 0.31 7.45 -4.17
N TRP A 182 -0.01 6.42 -4.95
CA TRP A 182 0.45 5.05 -4.68
C TRP A 182 1.97 4.93 -4.68
N MET A 183 2.65 5.56 -5.65
CA MET A 183 4.11 5.53 -5.74
C MET A 183 4.75 6.18 -4.52
N ALA A 184 4.24 7.33 -4.07
CA ALA A 184 4.77 8.01 -2.89
C ALA A 184 4.48 7.22 -1.60
N HIS A 185 3.26 6.69 -1.45
CA HIS A 185 2.85 5.89 -0.31
C HIS A 185 3.68 4.60 -0.19
N LYS A 186 4.07 3.97 -1.31
CA LYS A 186 4.96 2.81 -1.32
C LYS A 186 6.33 3.12 -0.71
N VAL A 187 6.91 4.29 -1.02
CA VAL A 187 8.18 4.72 -0.40
C VAL A 187 8.00 4.84 1.11
N ARG A 188 6.90 5.44 1.59
CA ARG A 188 6.61 5.47 3.03
C ARG A 188 6.48 4.07 3.64
N ASN A 189 5.82 3.14 2.95
CA ASN A 189 5.66 1.77 3.45
C ASN A 189 6.99 1.02 3.53
N GLN A 190 7.92 1.25 2.60
CA GLN A 190 9.28 0.72 2.70
C GLN A 190 9.96 1.21 3.99
N ILE A 191 9.74 2.46 4.40
CA ILE A 191 10.26 2.99 5.67
C ILE A 191 9.63 2.29 6.88
N ALA A 192 8.30 2.09 6.85
CA ALA A 192 7.59 1.44 7.94
C ALA A 192 8.05 -0.02 8.17
N HIS A 193 8.40 -0.74 7.11
CA HIS A 193 8.85 -2.13 7.18
C HIS A 193 10.36 -2.29 7.34
N GLY A 194 11.15 -1.47 6.64
CA GLY A 194 12.61 -1.57 6.56
C GLY A 194 13.37 -0.64 7.51
N GLY A 195 12.67 0.24 8.22
CA GLY A 195 13.28 1.30 9.03
C GLY A 195 13.81 2.46 8.19
N THR A 196 14.46 3.42 8.84
CA THR A 196 14.92 4.67 8.21
C THR A 196 16.31 4.57 7.55
N GLY A 197 17.07 3.50 7.82
CA GLY A 197 18.51 3.41 7.55
C GLY A 197 18.94 3.22 6.08
N GLY A 198 18.03 3.34 5.12
CA GLY A 198 18.32 3.20 3.68
C GLY A 198 17.64 4.24 2.80
N VAL A 199 16.97 5.23 3.40
CA VAL A 199 16.27 6.28 2.66
C VAL A 199 17.26 7.39 2.32
N THR A 200 17.28 7.78 1.07
CA THR A 200 18.15 8.85 0.58
C THR A 200 17.37 10.14 0.35
N TYR A 201 18.08 11.26 0.25
CA TYR A 201 17.51 12.51 -0.23
C TYR A 201 16.74 12.35 -1.56
N SER A 202 17.27 11.55 -2.50
CA SER A 202 16.60 11.27 -3.77
C SER A 202 15.25 10.57 -3.61
N ASP A 203 15.11 9.67 -2.64
CA ASP A 203 13.84 8.99 -2.37
C ASP A 203 12.81 9.98 -1.82
N ALA A 204 13.24 10.91 -0.95
CA ALA A 204 12.37 11.96 -0.43
C ALA A 204 11.95 12.94 -1.54
N LEU A 205 12.89 13.38 -2.38
CA LEU A 205 12.57 14.21 -3.54
C LEU A 205 11.56 13.51 -4.47
N TYR A 206 11.80 12.24 -4.78
CA TYR A 206 10.91 11.43 -5.60
C TYR A 206 9.49 11.34 -5.00
N ALA A 207 9.38 11.02 -3.71
CA ALA A 207 8.08 10.93 -3.05
C ALA A 207 7.35 12.28 -3.00
N LEU A 208 8.07 13.37 -2.73
CA LEU A 208 7.47 14.71 -2.66
C LEU A 208 6.96 15.17 -4.02
N GLU A 209 7.71 14.95 -5.11
CA GLU A 209 7.26 15.30 -6.47
C GLU A 209 5.97 14.55 -6.87
N ARG A 210 5.84 13.30 -6.43
CA ARG A 210 4.65 12.46 -6.65
C ARG A 210 3.45 13.02 -5.88
N TYR A 211 3.62 13.28 -4.58
CA TYR A 211 2.57 13.96 -3.80
C TYR A 211 2.19 15.31 -4.38
N GLU A 212 3.16 16.11 -4.85
CA GLU A 212 2.89 17.43 -5.43
C GLU A 212 1.98 17.35 -6.66
N ARG A 213 2.21 16.39 -7.56
CA ARG A 213 1.34 16.19 -8.74
C ARG A 213 -0.07 15.84 -8.34
N ALA A 214 -0.23 15.01 -7.32
CA ALA A 214 -1.53 14.60 -6.83
C ALA A 214 -2.26 15.76 -6.12
N PHE A 215 -1.55 16.52 -5.28
CA PHE A 215 -2.12 17.69 -4.58
C PHE A 215 -2.53 18.81 -5.54
N LYS A 216 -1.78 19.05 -6.62
CA LYS A 216 -2.16 20.02 -7.67
C LYS A 216 -3.44 19.61 -8.38
N GLU A 217 -3.66 18.31 -8.60
CA GLU A 217 -4.92 17.84 -9.22
C GLU A 217 -6.11 17.97 -8.25
N LEU A 218 -5.88 17.86 -6.95
CA LEU A 218 -6.88 18.09 -5.91
C LEU A 218 -7.15 19.59 -5.63
N ASP A 219 -6.43 20.51 -6.26
CA ASP A 219 -6.53 21.97 -6.06
C ASP A 219 -6.31 22.40 -4.58
N VAL A 220 -5.42 21.69 -3.88
CA VAL A 220 -5.07 21.96 -2.47
C VAL A 220 -3.74 22.68 -2.29
N ILE A 221 -2.97 22.88 -3.37
CA ILE A 221 -1.68 23.60 -3.40
C ILE A 221 -1.47 24.38 -4.70
#